data_AF-A0A516G752-F1
#
_entry.id   AF-A0A516G752-F1
#
_cell.length_a   1.000
_cell.length_b   1.000
_cell.length_c   1.000
_cell.angle_alpha   90.00
_cell.angle_beta   90.00
_cell.angle_gamma   90.00
#
_symmetry.space_group_name_H-M   'P 1'
#
loop_
_entity.id
_entity.type
_entity.pdbx_description
1 polymer ?
#
loop_
_entity_poly.entity_id
_entity_poly.type
_entity_poly.pdbx_seq_one_letter_code
_entity_poly.pdbx_strand_id
1 'polypeptide(L)'
;MSMLLAEELVLLLMDDETGHCEVPEREASQGVALALVFELSLRRALAVEGDTLALQRTTSTGDPLLDVAAHSVTALTPVAAVEKLAGEGVLEAALARLVSRGVLHDAAVWSPGIHLPRDPHPESTVRARLREVLAEGRGANDQEAALVALLHHLEIVPAVLPDDDPGITVPRAAEVASRSRPMQDYQGGPKKKRSWFNAIDLLDLVGQGLNIFN
;
A
#
# COMPACT_ATOMS: atom_id res chain seq x y z
N MET A 1 -8.89 -14.67 -9.99
CA MET A 1 -8.76 -13.20 -9.97
C MET A 1 -7.52 -12.87 -9.17
N SER A 2 -6.65 -11.99 -9.67
CA SER A 2 -5.57 -11.44 -8.86
C SER A 2 -6.15 -10.43 -7.88
N MET A 3 -5.68 -10.44 -6.63
CA MET A 3 -5.97 -9.35 -5.68
C MET A 3 -5.25 -8.08 -6.11
N LEU A 4 -5.81 -6.93 -5.74
CA LEU A 4 -5.17 -5.62 -5.92
C LEU A 4 -4.09 -5.42 -4.85
N LEU A 5 -3.08 -4.58 -5.12
CA LEU A 5 -2.12 -4.14 -4.10
C LEU A 5 -2.81 -3.59 -2.84
N ALA A 6 -3.90 -2.84 -3.01
CA ALA A 6 -4.71 -2.33 -1.91
C ALA A 6 -5.31 -3.44 -1.03
N GLU A 7 -5.74 -4.54 -1.65
CA GLU A 7 -6.34 -5.68 -0.96
C GLU A 7 -5.24 -6.53 -0.28
N GLU A 8 -4.11 -6.76 -0.96
CA GLU A 8 -2.94 -7.43 -0.36
C GLU A 8 -2.39 -6.62 0.82
N LEU A 9 -2.33 -5.29 0.70
CA LEU A 9 -1.90 -4.41 1.79
C LEU A 9 -2.82 -4.53 3.01
N VAL A 10 -4.13 -4.39 2.83
CA VAL A 10 -5.11 -4.49 3.93
C VAL A 10 -4.94 -5.78 4.71
N LEU A 11 -4.78 -6.91 4.01
CA LEU A 11 -4.57 -8.20 4.64
C LEU A 11 -3.31 -8.23 5.51
N LEU A 12 -2.22 -7.63 5.03
CA LEU A 12 -0.95 -7.56 5.75
C LEU A 12 -0.91 -6.52 6.88
N LEU A 13 -1.94 -5.68 7.02
CA LEU A 13 -2.05 -4.77 8.17
C LEU A 13 -2.50 -5.51 9.42
N MET A 14 -3.05 -6.72 9.30
CA MET A 14 -3.61 -7.45 10.43
C MET A 14 -2.65 -8.53 10.91
N ASP A 15 -2.62 -8.72 12.23
CA ASP A 15 -2.03 -9.89 12.88
C ASP A 15 -3.02 -11.06 12.89
N ASP A 16 -2.60 -12.24 12.45
CA ASP A 16 -3.47 -13.40 12.25
C ASP A 16 -4.00 -14.00 13.58
N GLU A 17 -3.22 -13.86 14.66
CA GLU A 17 -3.55 -14.46 15.95
C GLU A 17 -4.51 -13.58 16.76
N THR A 18 -4.30 -12.27 16.72
CA THR A 18 -5.01 -11.29 17.54
C THR A 18 -6.07 -10.50 16.75
N GLY A 19 -5.92 -10.42 15.42
CA GLY A 19 -6.67 -9.54 14.54
C GLY A 19 -6.35 -8.05 14.73
N HIS A 20 -5.26 -7.73 15.44
CA HIS A 20 -4.81 -6.36 15.62
C HIS A 20 -4.35 -5.76 14.29
N CYS A 21 -4.76 -4.53 14.00
CA CYS A 21 -4.20 -3.76 12.89
C CYS A 21 -2.93 -3.03 13.33
N GLU A 22 -1.81 -3.30 12.65
CA GLU A 22 -0.47 -2.74 12.89
C GLU A 22 -0.42 -1.21 12.77
N VAL A 23 -1.34 -0.62 12.02
CA VAL A 23 -1.44 0.83 11.85
C VAL A 23 -2.86 1.34 12.15
N PRO A 24 -2.99 2.59 12.61
CA PRO A 24 -4.32 3.18 12.78
C PRO A 24 -5.05 3.34 11.44
N GLU A 25 -6.37 3.44 11.51
CA GLU A 25 -7.27 3.46 10.35
C GLU A 25 -6.94 4.57 9.35
N ARG A 26 -6.46 5.72 9.85
CA ARG A 26 -6.07 6.86 9.01
C ARG A 26 -4.85 6.54 8.14
N GLU A 27 -3.79 6.00 8.73
CA GLU A 27 -2.59 5.58 7.98
C GLU A 27 -2.93 4.44 7.02
N ALA A 28 -3.78 3.48 7.44
CA ALA A 28 -4.28 2.42 6.56
C ALA A 28 -5.01 2.97 5.33
N SER A 29 -5.90 3.96 5.53
CA SER A 29 -6.63 4.60 4.44
C SER A 29 -5.70 5.29 3.44
N GLN A 30 -4.67 6.00 3.94
CA GLN A 30 -3.65 6.60 3.09
C GLN A 30 -2.82 5.54 2.35
N GLY A 31 -2.45 4.45 3.01
CA GLY A 31 -1.73 3.32 2.41
C GLY A 31 -2.54 2.65 1.29
N VAL A 32 -3.83 2.41 1.52
CA VAL A 32 -4.75 1.86 0.50
C VAL A 32 -4.90 2.80 -0.69
N ALA A 33 -5.09 4.09 -0.44
CA ALA A 33 -5.15 5.10 -1.49
C ALA A 33 -3.88 5.11 -2.35
N LEU A 34 -2.70 5.07 -1.71
CA LEU A 34 -1.42 4.97 -2.41
C LEU A 34 -1.30 3.65 -3.20
N ALA A 35 -1.74 2.54 -2.63
CA ALA A 35 -1.73 1.24 -3.30
C ALA A 35 -2.56 1.24 -4.59
N LEU A 36 -3.72 1.91 -4.61
CA LEU A 36 -4.52 2.07 -5.83
C LEU A 36 -3.79 2.92 -6.89
N VAL A 37 -3.12 3.99 -6.48
CA VAL A 37 -2.31 4.82 -7.38
C VAL A 37 -1.13 4.02 -7.96
N PHE A 38 -0.45 3.21 -7.14
CA PHE A 38 0.61 2.30 -7.56
C PHE A 38 0.11 1.25 -8.57
N GLU A 39 -1.02 0.61 -8.27
CA GLU A 39 -1.65 -0.37 -9.15
C GLU A 39 -2.01 0.24 -10.51
N LEU A 40 -2.55 1.47 -10.54
CA LEU A 40 -2.86 2.19 -11.78
C LEU A 40 -1.60 2.51 -12.60
N SER A 41 -0.51 2.91 -11.94
CA SER A 41 0.79 3.13 -12.58
C SER A 41 1.36 1.83 -13.16
N LEU A 42 1.35 0.73 -12.40
CA LEU A 42 1.81 -0.59 -12.86
C LEU A 42 1.04 -1.06 -14.11
N ARG A 43 -0.28 -0.85 -14.13
CA ARG A 43 -1.15 -1.16 -15.27
C ARG A 43 -1.00 -0.20 -16.45
N ARG A 44 -0.19 0.85 -16.30
CA ARG A 44 -0.05 1.95 -17.28
C ARG A 44 -1.40 2.57 -17.63
N ALA A 45 -2.29 2.67 -16.64
CA ALA A 45 -3.57 3.36 -16.76
C ALA A 45 -3.42 4.83 -16.36
N LEU A 46 -2.45 5.14 -15.50
CA LEU A 46 -2.15 6.46 -14.99
C LEU A 46 -0.64 6.71 -15.06
N ALA A 47 -0.23 7.93 -15.39
CA ALA A 47 1.17 8.36 -15.32
C ALA A 47 1.24 9.82 -14.86
N VAL A 48 2.44 10.26 -14.46
CA VAL A 48 2.69 11.67 -14.17
C VAL A 48 3.01 12.40 -15.46
N GLU A 49 2.26 13.46 -15.75
CA GLU A 49 2.52 14.42 -16.80
C GLU A 49 2.67 15.82 -16.20
N GLY A 50 3.88 16.38 -16.30
CA GLY A 50 4.23 17.58 -15.55
C GLY A 50 4.23 17.31 -14.05
N ASP A 51 3.33 17.98 -13.33
CA ASP A 51 3.16 17.84 -11.87
C ASP A 51 1.88 17.06 -11.51
N THR A 52 1.11 16.59 -12.49
CA THR A 52 -0.22 16.00 -12.30
C THR A 52 -0.35 14.61 -12.89
N LEU A 53 -1.31 13.84 -12.40
CA LEU A 53 -1.65 12.53 -12.91
C LEU A 53 -2.54 12.64 -14.16
N ALA A 54 -2.20 11.90 -15.20
CA ALA A 54 -2.94 11.85 -16.46
C ALA A 54 -3.27 10.41 -16.84
N LEU A 55 -4.50 10.20 -17.33
CA LEU A 55 -4.94 8.92 -17.87
C LEU A 55 -4.14 8.57 -19.12
N GLN A 56 -3.54 7.39 -19.11
CA GLN A 56 -2.78 6.86 -20.24
C GLN A 56 -3.63 5.96 -21.15
N ARG A 57 -4.82 5.58 -20.68
CA ARG A 57 -5.79 4.79 -21.43
C ARG A 57 -7.19 5.36 -21.26
N THR A 58 -7.96 5.29 -22.33
CA THR A 58 -9.39 5.66 -22.34
C THR A 58 -10.31 4.46 -22.07
N THR A 59 -9.75 3.25 -22.00
CA THR A 59 -10.50 2.01 -21.74
C THR A 59 -10.39 1.59 -20.29
N SER A 60 -11.46 0.96 -19.78
CA SER A 60 -11.52 0.37 -18.44
C SER A 60 -10.30 -0.50 -18.12
N THR A 61 -9.86 -0.44 -16.86
CA THR A 61 -8.82 -1.29 -16.28
C THR A 61 -9.28 -2.73 -16.03
N GLY A 62 -10.59 -3.01 -16.23
CA GLY A 62 -11.23 -4.27 -15.89
C GLY A 62 -11.57 -4.40 -14.39
N ASP A 63 -11.24 -3.40 -13.58
CA ASP A 63 -11.61 -3.34 -12.16
C ASP A 63 -12.37 -2.04 -11.85
N PRO A 64 -13.64 -2.11 -11.39
CA PRO A 64 -14.43 -0.92 -11.10
C PRO A 64 -13.81 0.02 -10.05
N LEU A 65 -13.09 -0.51 -9.06
CA LEU A 65 -12.46 0.32 -8.02
C LEU A 65 -11.31 1.15 -8.61
N LEU A 66 -10.50 0.53 -9.47
CA LEU A 66 -9.43 1.23 -10.18
C LEU A 66 -9.97 2.23 -11.20
N ASP A 67 -11.05 1.90 -11.89
CA ASP A 67 -11.67 2.83 -12.84
C ASP A 67 -12.19 4.08 -12.12
N VAL A 68 -12.89 3.93 -10.99
CA VAL A 68 -13.33 5.06 -10.17
C VAL A 68 -12.13 5.86 -9.66
N ALA A 69 -11.13 5.19 -9.08
CA ALA A 69 -9.95 5.85 -8.54
C ALA A 69 -9.21 6.66 -9.62
N ALA A 70 -9.02 6.10 -10.82
CA ALA A 70 -8.36 6.77 -11.94
C ALA A 70 -9.07 8.07 -12.35
N HIS A 71 -10.41 8.05 -12.42
CA HIS A 71 -11.20 9.24 -12.71
C HIS A 71 -11.12 10.27 -11.58
N SER A 72 -11.16 9.83 -10.32
CA SER A 72 -11.08 10.72 -9.14
C SER A 72 -9.77 11.50 -9.09
N VAL A 73 -8.65 10.89 -9.48
CA VAL A 73 -7.30 11.48 -9.30
C VAL A 73 -6.74 12.20 -10.52
N THR A 74 -7.43 12.16 -11.66
CA THR A 74 -6.96 12.81 -12.89
C THR A 74 -6.79 14.32 -12.70
N ALA A 75 -5.72 14.89 -13.26
CA ALA A 75 -5.31 16.28 -13.14
C ALA A 75 -4.96 16.73 -11.70
N LEU A 76 -4.79 15.81 -10.75
CA LEU A 76 -4.28 16.10 -9.41
C LEU A 76 -2.79 15.77 -9.31
N THR A 77 -2.09 16.43 -8.38
CA THR A 77 -0.75 16.01 -7.98
C THR A 77 -0.81 14.65 -7.27
N PRO A 78 0.27 13.85 -7.26
CA PRO A 78 0.28 12.58 -6.53
C PRO A 78 -0.12 12.70 -5.04
N VAL A 79 0.33 13.76 -4.36
CA VAL A 79 -0.08 14.06 -2.97
C VAL A 79 -1.60 14.21 -2.88
N ALA A 80 -2.16 15.13 -3.68
CA ALA A 80 -3.57 15.49 -3.62
C ALA A 80 -4.46 14.32 -4.06
N ALA A 81 -3.96 13.45 -4.93
CA ALA A 81 -4.63 12.23 -5.35
C ALA A 81 -4.78 11.23 -4.20
N VAL A 82 -3.70 10.96 -3.46
CA VAL A 82 -3.73 10.07 -2.29
C VAL A 82 -4.64 10.65 -1.20
N GLU A 83 -4.51 11.93 -0.89
CA GLU A 83 -5.36 12.62 0.09
C GLU A 83 -6.85 12.56 -0.29
N LYS A 84 -7.16 12.80 -1.57
CA LYS A 84 -8.54 12.72 -2.07
C LYS A 84 -9.09 11.31 -1.95
N LEU A 85 -8.36 10.29 -2.43
CA LEU A 85 -8.82 8.91 -2.37
C LEU A 85 -9.00 8.42 -0.93
N ALA A 86 -8.09 8.76 -0.02
CA ALA A 86 -8.22 8.43 1.39
C ALA A 86 -9.49 9.04 2.02
N GLY A 87 -9.94 10.21 1.54
CA GLY A 87 -11.20 10.83 1.93
C GLY A 87 -12.45 10.30 1.22
N GLU A 88 -12.30 9.46 0.17
CA GLU A 88 -13.40 8.89 -0.63
C GLU A 88 -13.83 7.48 -0.18
N GLY A 89 -13.27 6.97 0.92
CA GLY A 89 -13.67 5.69 1.50
C GLY A 89 -13.15 4.46 0.73
N VAL A 90 -11.96 4.58 0.13
CA VAL A 90 -11.35 3.48 -0.65
C VAL A 90 -10.94 2.28 0.21
N LEU A 91 -10.66 2.51 1.50
CA LEU A 91 -10.36 1.46 2.46
C LEU A 91 -11.59 0.59 2.72
N GLU A 92 -12.74 1.21 2.99
CA GLU A 92 -14.01 0.55 3.20
C GLU A 92 -14.45 -0.20 1.95
N ALA A 93 -14.19 0.37 0.76
CA ALA A 93 -14.43 -0.32 -0.50
C ALA A 93 -13.55 -1.57 -0.67
N ALA A 94 -12.26 -1.50 -0.31
CA ALA A 94 -11.36 -2.66 -0.35
C ALA A 94 -11.79 -3.74 0.66
N LEU A 95 -12.14 -3.37 1.89
CA LEU A 95 -12.66 -4.27 2.91
C LEU A 95 -13.96 -4.95 2.47
N ALA A 96 -14.93 -4.19 1.95
CA ALA A 96 -16.18 -4.75 1.43
C ALA A 96 -15.96 -5.74 0.28
N ARG A 97 -14.97 -5.50 -0.58
CA ARG A 97 -14.56 -6.45 -1.64
C ARG A 97 -13.93 -7.71 -1.07
N LEU A 98 -13.14 -7.61 -0.02
CA LEU A 98 -12.58 -8.77 0.67
C LEU A 98 -13.68 -9.60 1.34
N VAL A 99 -14.62 -8.97 2.04
CA VAL A 99 -15.79 -9.64 2.65
C VAL A 99 -16.67 -10.32 1.60
N SER A 100 -17.03 -9.62 0.52
CA SER A 100 -17.89 -10.18 -0.54
C SER A 100 -17.29 -11.39 -1.26
N ARG A 101 -15.95 -11.52 -1.25
CA ARG A 101 -15.22 -12.68 -1.80
C ARG A 101 -14.96 -13.78 -0.77
N GLY A 102 -15.41 -13.61 0.47
CA GLY A 102 -15.16 -14.55 1.57
C GLY A 102 -13.70 -14.54 2.05
N VAL A 103 -12.94 -13.50 1.73
CA VAL A 103 -11.56 -13.31 2.21
C VAL A 103 -11.57 -12.71 3.62
N LEU A 104 -12.57 -11.91 3.99
CA LEU A 104 -12.76 -11.49 5.39
C LEU A 104 -14.14 -11.92 5.89
N HIS A 105 -14.26 -12.12 7.21
CA HIS A 105 -15.54 -12.35 7.86
C HIS A 105 -16.41 -11.09 7.88
N ASP A 106 -15.81 -9.95 8.17
CA ASP A 106 -16.44 -8.64 8.18
C ASP A 106 -15.42 -7.52 7.89
N ALA A 107 -15.92 -6.29 7.79
CA ALA A 107 -15.12 -5.12 7.46
C ALA A 107 -14.69 -4.32 8.70
N ALA A 108 -15.08 -4.72 9.91
CA ALA A 108 -14.81 -3.99 11.14
C ALA A 108 -13.44 -4.37 11.72
N VAL A 109 -12.40 -4.36 10.87
CA VAL A 109 -11.07 -4.91 11.19
C VAL A 109 -10.34 -4.20 12.33
N TRP A 110 -10.74 -2.97 12.67
CA TRP A 110 -10.24 -2.27 13.87
C TRP A 110 -10.97 -2.64 15.17
N SER A 111 -12.00 -3.48 15.11
CA SER A 111 -12.67 -4.02 16.29
C SER A 111 -11.91 -5.24 16.81
N PRO A 112 -11.93 -5.52 18.13
CA PRO A 112 -11.31 -6.74 18.66
C PRO A 112 -11.89 -8.02 18.04
N GLY A 113 -11.03 -8.94 17.61
CA GLY A 113 -11.41 -10.25 17.07
C GLY A 113 -10.58 -10.66 15.86
N ILE A 114 -10.62 -11.93 15.49
CA ILE A 114 -9.94 -12.45 14.30
C ILE A 114 -10.86 -12.27 13.09
N HIS A 115 -10.39 -11.50 12.11
CA HIS A 115 -11.18 -11.10 10.92
C HIS A 115 -10.96 -12.00 9.70
N LEU A 116 -9.85 -12.75 9.71
CA LEU A 116 -9.47 -13.67 8.65
C LEU A 116 -10.15 -15.04 8.87
N PRO A 117 -10.60 -15.72 7.80
CA PRO A 117 -11.10 -17.08 7.89
C PRO A 117 -9.96 -18.07 8.20
N ARG A 118 -10.33 -19.28 8.61
CA ARG A 118 -9.36 -20.36 8.84
C ARG A 118 -8.56 -20.70 7.57
N ASP A 119 -7.32 -21.08 7.79
CA ASP A 119 -6.39 -21.47 6.73
C ASP A 119 -6.89 -22.56 5.77
N PRO A 120 -6.41 -22.56 4.51
CA PRO A 120 -5.41 -21.62 3.95
C PRO A 120 -6.01 -20.29 3.48
N HIS A 121 -5.43 -19.18 3.91
CA HIS A 121 -5.89 -17.83 3.55
C HIS A 121 -5.00 -17.16 2.48
N PRO A 122 -5.52 -16.35 1.52
CA PRO A 122 -4.69 -15.68 0.51
C PRO A 122 -3.54 -14.84 1.07
N GLU A 123 -3.71 -14.31 2.28
CA GLU A 123 -2.72 -13.54 3.03
C GLU A 123 -1.45 -14.37 3.33
N SER A 124 -1.58 -15.63 3.80
CA SER A 124 -0.45 -16.57 3.94
C SER A 124 0.37 -16.75 2.65
N THR A 125 -0.31 -16.74 1.49
CA THR A 125 0.36 -16.82 0.17
C THR A 125 1.10 -15.50 -0.16
N VAL A 126 0.59 -14.35 0.27
CA VAL A 126 1.30 -13.06 0.17
C VAL A 126 2.55 -13.09 1.06
N ARG A 127 2.42 -13.47 2.35
CA ARG A 127 3.58 -13.55 3.28
C ARG A 127 4.66 -14.49 2.78
N ALA A 128 4.29 -15.67 2.28
CA ALA A 128 5.26 -16.62 1.72
C ALA A 128 6.07 -16.00 0.56
N ARG A 129 5.40 -15.31 -0.38
CA ARG A 129 6.06 -14.62 -1.48
C ARG A 129 6.97 -13.49 -1.00
N LEU A 130 6.55 -12.74 0.02
CA LEU A 130 7.36 -11.67 0.63
C LEU A 130 8.58 -12.22 1.36
N ARG A 131 8.45 -13.35 2.06
CA ARG A 131 9.56 -14.05 2.71
C ARG A 131 10.63 -14.46 1.70
N GLU A 132 10.24 -15.05 0.57
CA GLU A 132 11.18 -15.41 -0.50
C GLU A 132 11.97 -14.17 -0.99
N VAL A 133 11.31 -13.02 -1.13
CA VAL A 133 11.94 -11.77 -1.61
C VAL A 133 12.86 -11.14 -0.55
N LEU A 134 12.38 -11.06 0.68
CA LEU A 134 12.97 -10.24 1.74
C LEU A 134 13.95 -11.02 2.63
N ALA A 135 13.65 -12.28 2.93
CA ALA A 135 14.50 -13.13 3.77
C ALA A 135 15.42 -14.02 2.92
N GLU A 136 14.92 -14.58 1.83
CA GLU A 136 15.66 -15.56 1.01
C GLU A 136 16.39 -14.93 -0.19
N GLY A 137 16.15 -13.64 -0.45
CA GLY A 137 16.86 -12.87 -1.47
C GLY A 137 16.41 -13.13 -2.90
N ARG A 138 15.23 -13.72 -3.13
CA ARG A 138 14.62 -13.82 -4.46
C ARG A 138 14.45 -12.41 -5.06
N GLY A 139 14.58 -12.31 -6.38
CA GLY A 139 14.24 -11.08 -7.10
C GLY A 139 12.74 -10.80 -7.03
N ALA A 140 12.36 -9.55 -6.74
CA ALA A 140 10.97 -9.10 -6.76
C ALA A 140 10.51 -8.79 -8.19
N ASN A 141 9.28 -9.15 -8.53
CA ASN A 141 8.60 -8.59 -9.70
C ASN A 141 8.06 -7.17 -9.41
N ASP A 142 7.50 -6.50 -10.43
CA ASP A 142 7.01 -5.13 -10.30
C ASP A 142 5.92 -4.95 -9.23
N GLN A 143 5.00 -5.92 -9.10
CA GLN A 143 3.92 -5.89 -8.12
C GLN A 143 4.47 -6.14 -6.70
N GLU A 144 5.37 -7.11 -6.54
CA GLU A 144 6.04 -7.39 -5.26
C GLU A 144 6.88 -6.20 -4.80
N ALA A 145 7.61 -5.55 -5.70
CA ALA A 145 8.39 -4.36 -5.37
C ALA A 145 7.50 -3.19 -4.95
N ALA A 146 6.33 -3.03 -5.59
CA ALA A 146 5.35 -2.02 -5.20
C ALA A 146 4.71 -2.31 -3.83
N LEU A 147 4.37 -3.57 -3.54
CA LEU A 147 3.87 -3.97 -2.23
C LEU A 147 4.94 -3.73 -1.15
N VAL A 148 6.18 -4.17 -1.37
CA VAL A 148 7.30 -3.94 -0.45
C VAL A 148 7.54 -2.44 -0.20
N ALA A 149 7.39 -1.59 -1.23
CA ALA A 149 7.48 -0.15 -1.04
C ALA A 149 6.39 0.41 -0.11
N LEU A 150 5.15 -0.11 -0.20
CA LEU A 150 4.06 0.27 0.72
C LEU A 150 4.36 -0.19 2.15
N LEU A 151 4.79 -1.45 2.33
CA LEU A 151 5.10 -2.00 3.65
C LEU A 151 6.29 -1.30 4.31
N HIS A 152 7.32 -0.97 3.52
CA HIS A 152 8.46 -0.21 3.99
C HIS A 152 8.08 1.22 4.38
N HIS A 153 7.20 1.86 3.60
CA HIS A 153 6.69 3.19 3.90
C HIS A 153 5.87 3.25 5.19
N LEU A 154 5.07 2.21 5.47
CA LEU A 154 4.30 2.08 6.70
C LEU A 154 5.11 1.54 7.88
N GLU A 155 6.40 1.21 7.66
CA GLU A 155 7.31 0.64 8.66
C GLU A 155 6.86 -0.71 9.28
N ILE A 156 5.96 -1.44 8.60
CA ILE A 156 5.37 -2.69 9.11
C ILE A 156 6.08 -3.97 8.65
N VAL A 157 7.22 -3.89 7.96
CA VAL A 157 7.96 -5.07 7.49
C VAL A 157 8.25 -6.10 8.61
N PRO A 158 8.67 -5.72 9.83
CA PRO A 158 8.88 -6.66 10.92
C PRO A 158 7.59 -7.37 11.37
N ALA A 159 6.46 -6.67 11.37
CA ALA A 159 5.16 -7.27 11.71
C ALA A 159 4.64 -8.22 10.61
N VAL A 160 4.99 -7.94 9.35
CA VAL A 160 4.63 -8.80 8.21
C VAL A 160 5.44 -10.11 8.20
N LEU A 161 6.68 -10.10 8.68
CA LEU A 161 7.55 -11.28 8.76
C LEU A 161 8.12 -11.44 10.18
N PRO A 162 7.29 -11.74 11.18
CA PRO A 162 7.69 -11.73 12.59
C PRO A 162 8.72 -12.82 12.94
N ASP A 163 8.76 -13.90 12.16
CA ASP A 163 9.69 -15.03 12.34
C ASP A 163 11.04 -14.84 11.61
N ASP A 164 11.21 -13.76 10.83
CA ASP A 164 12.42 -13.48 10.06
C ASP A 164 13.24 -12.35 10.70
N ASP A 165 14.57 -12.37 10.50
CA ASP A 165 15.47 -11.38 11.10
C ASP A 165 15.23 -9.96 10.52
N PRO A 166 14.77 -8.98 11.33
CA PRO A 166 14.55 -7.60 10.86
C PRO A 166 15.85 -6.93 10.39
N GLY A 167 17.01 -7.36 10.88
CA GLY A 167 18.32 -6.91 10.42
C GLY A 167 18.63 -7.31 8.97
N ILE A 168 17.92 -8.31 8.44
CA ILE A 168 18.00 -8.76 7.05
C ILE A 168 16.83 -8.20 6.23
N THR A 169 15.59 -8.36 6.72
CA THR A 169 14.39 -8.06 5.94
C THR A 169 14.18 -6.57 5.73
N VAL A 170 14.48 -5.70 6.71
CA VAL A 170 14.27 -4.25 6.59
C VAL A 170 15.24 -3.60 5.59
N PRO A 171 16.56 -3.83 5.64
CA PRO A 171 17.47 -3.32 4.60
C PRO A 171 17.13 -3.84 3.21
N ARG A 172 16.72 -5.11 3.11
CA ARG A 172 16.29 -5.70 1.85
C ARG A 172 15.01 -5.07 1.32
N ALA A 173 14.04 -4.77 2.20
CA ALA A 173 12.82 -4.07 1.83
C ALA A 173 13.12 -2.68 1.27
N ALA A 174 14.03 -1.92 1.89
CA ALA A 174 14.47 -0.63 1.38
C ALA A 174 15.12 -0.74 -0.03
N GLU A 175 15.99 -1.75 -0.24
CA GLU A 175 16.58 -2.01 -1.56
C GLU A 175 15.52 -2.31 -2.61
N VAL A 176 14.59 -3.23 -2.32
CA VAL A 176 13.52 -3.64 -3.24
C VAL A 176 12.57 -2.47 -3.51
N ALA A 177 12.17 -1.73 -2.47
CA ALA A 177 11.32 -0.56 -2.57
C ALA A 177 11.94 0.49 -3.51
N SER A 178 13.25 0.77 -3.40
CA SER A 178 13.95 1.73 -4.27
C SER A 178 13.87 1.39 -5.78
N ARG A 179 13.59 0.11 -6.10
CA ARG A 179 13.43 -0.39 -7.46
C ARG A 179 11.97 -0.46 -7.92
N SER A 180 11.02 -0.13 -7.06
CA SER A 180 9.60 -0.09 -7.39
C SER A 180 9.34 0.88 -8.54
N ARG A 181 8.74 0.36 -9.63
CA ARG A 181 8.43 1.17 -10.81
C ARG A 181 7.53 2.36 -10.51
N PRO A 182 6.43 2.24 -9.74
CA PRO A 182 5.68 3.41 -9.30
C PRO A 182 6.56 4.47 -8.64
N MET A 183 7.44 4.08 -7.71
CA MET A 183 8.40 5.00 -7.09
C MET A 183 9.32 5.69 -8.10
N GLN A 184 9.82 4.96 -9.09
CA GLN A 184 10.68 5.51 -10.15
C GLN A 184 9.92 6.44 -11.09
N ASP A 185 8.70 6.06 -11.49
CA ASP A 185 7.82 6.84 -12.37
C ASP A 185 7.48 8.20 -11.72
N TYR A 186 7.32 8.24 -10.39
CA TYR A 186 7.10 9.50 -9.64
C TYR A 186 8.37 10.34 -9.47
N GLN A 187 9.55 9.74 -9.47
CA GLN A 187 10.84 10.46 -9.35
C GLN A 187 11.35 11.03 -10.69
N GLY A 188 10.79 10.59 -11.83
CA GLY A 188 11.22 10.95 -13.18
C GLY A 188 10.72 12.30 -13.75
N GLY A 189 9.92 13.06 -12.99
CA GLY A 189 9.42 14.39 -13.40
C GLY A 189 10.53 15.46 -13.54
N PRO A 190 10.29 16.58 -14.25
CA PRO A 190 11.32 17.58 -14.52
C PRO A 190 11.93 18.15 -13.24
N LYS A 191 13.20 17.80 -13.00
CA LYS A 191 14.13 18.28 -11.95
C LYS A 191 13.55 19.25 -10.93
N LYS A 192 12.96 18.73 -9.85
CA LYS A 192 13.10 19.31 -8.50
C LYS A 192 13.26 18.18 -7.50
N LYS A 193 14.42 18.18 -6.81
CA LYS A 193 14.78 17.29 -5.70
C LYS A 193 13.85 17.50 -4.50
N ARG A 194 12.63 17.01 -4.59
CA ARG A 194 11.76 16.74 -3.46
C ARG A 194 11.13 15.38 -3.73
N SER A 195 11.82 14.34 -3.26
CA SER A 195 11.24 13.00 -3.16
C SER A 195 9.92 13.15 -2.42
N TRP A 196 8.81 12.79 -3.07
CA TRP A 196 7.48 12.86 -2.49
C TRP A 196 7.34 11.99 -1.24
N PHE A 197 8.14 10.92 -1.13
CA PHE A 197 8.31 10.14 0.09
C PHE A 197 8.89 10.99 1.24
N ASN A 198 9.91 11.82 0.98
CA ASN A 198 10.44 12.75 1.99
C ASN A 198 9.47 13.89 2.35
N ALA A 199 8.46 14.16 1.50
CA ALA A 199 7.43 15.16 1.78
C ALA A 199 6.31 14.58 2.66
N ILE A 200 6.10 13.25 2.63
CA ILE A 200 5.25 12.54 3.58
C ILE A 200 6.01 12.25 4.88
N ASP A 201 7.33 12.01 4.83
CA ASP A 201 8.21 12.06 6.02
C ASP A 201 8.18 13.45 6.72
N LEU A 202 7.78 14.51 6.00
CA LEU A 202 7.62 15.86 6.55
C LEU A 202 6.33 16.04 7.37
N LEU A 203 5.36 15.12 7.26
CA LEU A 203 4.24 15.03 8.20
C LEU A 203 4.69 14.46 9.56
N ASP A 204 5.80 13.74 9.62
CA ASP A 204 6.42 13.31 10.89
C ASP A 204 7.32 14.37 11.55
N LEU A 205 7.75 15.40 10.83
CA LEU A 205 8.59 16.46 11.41
C LEU A 205 7.80 17.59 12.11
N VAL A 206 6.47 17.56 12.06
CA VAL A 206 5.60 18.53 12.76
C VAL A 206 4.64 17.86 13.77
N GLY A 207 4.60 16.52 13.82
CA GLY A 207 3.67 15.75 14.66
C GLY A 207 4.17 15.25 16.02
N GLN A 208 5.49 15.17 16.27
CA GLN A 208 6.03 14.67 17.55
C GLN A 208 6.88 15.70 18.31
N GLY A 209 6.43 16.94 18.28
CA GLY A 209 6.86 17.99 19.20
C GLY A 209 5.90 18.19 20.36
N LEU A 210 5.43 17.12 21.04
CA LEU A 210 4.68 17.23 22.30
C LEU A 210 5.10 16.12 23.26
N ASN A 211 6.25 16.35 23.87
CA ASN A 211 6.62 15.83 25.17
C ASN A 211 5.58 16.34 26.18
N ILE A 212 4.59 15.50 26.54
CA ILE A 212 3.64 15.82 27.61
C ILE A 212 3.58 14.65 28.60
N PHE A 213 4.18 14.93 29.75
CA PHE A 213 4.14 14.26 31.06
C PHE A 213 5.20 13.20 31.41
N ASN A 214 6.18 13.72 32.18
CA ASN A 214 6.98 13.13 33.27
C ASN A 214 8.42 12.70 32.94
#